data_AF-A0ABD1M9N7-F1
#
_entry.id   AF-A0ABD1M9N7-F1
#
_cell.length_a   1.000
_cell.length_b   1.000
_cell.length_c   1.000
_cell.angle_alpha   90.00
_cell.angle_beta   90.00
_cell.angle_gamma   90.00
#
_symmetry.space_group_name_H-M   'P 1'
#
loop_
_entity.id
_entity.type
_entity.pdbx_description
1 polymer ?
#
loop_
_entity_poly.entity_id
_entity_poly.type
_entity_poly.pdbx_seq_one_letter_code
_entity_poly.pdbx_strand_id
1 'polypeptide(L)'
;MAGLQRSEVSFRRQGSSGFVWDHNFLSHQFNNKEEHIQTAPPERTFRAGKVSPAIEPPSPRLSACGFCAAFGKPPAGNKSNHHPPSYHNEGFDSVIQLPRTGLRRTKTRSKWVLSVGDYGAKGDGVHNDTEAFLEAWNVACSLPGFMNVVFPYGKTFLVHPVDIGGPCRSRITLRISGTIVAPQDPAMWHGLSQRKWLYFHGVNHLTVDGGGRINGMGQEWWDRSCKINFTNPCHHAPTALTFHRCKDLKVRNLMLFNSQQMHMSFTNCMRVVASHLKVLAPAFSPNTDGIHISATKGVEVRDSVIRTGDDCISIVRNSSRIWIRNISCGPGHGISIGSLGKSKKWEKVQNVIIDGAYLYNTHNGLRIKTWQASFLTTGGSGFASKITFQNVLMENVSNPIIIDQYYCDSSYPCRNETSAVRVENISFIDIQGTSATEEAIKFACSDASPCEGLYLENIFLASCFGGNTSSFCWQAHGSARGFSYPPTCFPGSDDFIRQNVLLESNISNPALHSF
;
A
#
# COMPACT_ATOMS: atom_id res chain seq x y z
N MET A 1 -12.09 33.79 -42.59
CA MET A 1 -11.64 33.55 -41.20
C MET A 1 -12.74 32.81 -40.47
N ALA A 2 -12.66 31.48 -40.41
CA ALA A 2 -13.64 30.64 -39.72
C ALA A 2 -12.95 30.03 -38.50
N GLY A 3 -13.50 30.32 -37.31
CA GLY A 3 -13.01 29.80 -36.04
C GLY A 3 -13.43 28.34 -35.85
N LEU A 4 -12.48 27.50 -35.49
CA LEU A 4 -12.73 26.13 -35.04
C LEU A 4 -13.22 26.17 -33.58
N GLN A 5 -14.42 25.62 -33.34
CA GLN A 5 -14.96 25.33 -32.02
C GLN A 5 -14.04 24.34 -31.29
N ARG A 6 -13.54 24.73 -30.12
CA ARG A 6 -12.93 23.81 -29.16
C ARG A 6 -14.03 22.96 -28.52
N SER A 7 -13.91 21.64 -28.62
CA SER A 7 -14.75 20.67 -27.92
C SER A 7 -14.48 20.71 -26.42
N GLU A 8 -15.50 21.01 -25.61
CA GLU A 8 -15.48 20.79 -24.16
C GLU A 8 -15.61 19.29 -23.86
N VAL A 9 -14.48 18.62 -23.65
CA VAL A 9 -14.49 17.28 -23.05
C VAL A 9 -14.50 17.45 -21.53
N SER A 10 -15.63 17.12 -20.90
CA SER A 10 -15.79 17.11 -19.45
C SER A 10 -15.07 15.90 -18.85
N PHE A 11 -14.01 16.11 -18.07
CA PHE A 11 -13.37 15.05 -17.29
C PHE A 11 -14.30 14.65 -16.12
N ARG A 12 -14.86 13.44 -16.18
CA ARG A 12 -15.78 12.91 -15.16
C ARG A 12 -14.98 12.59 -13.88
N ARG A 13 -15.46 13.10 -12.74
CA ARG A 13 -14.77 13.07 -11.43
C ARG A 13 -14.66 11.65 -10.87
N GLN A 14 -13.45 11.21 -10.53
CA GLN A 14 -13.22 10.05 -9.66
C GLN A 14 -12.63 10.54 -8.33
N GLY A 15 -13.50 10.76 -7.35
CA GLY A 15 -13.11 11.09 -5.98
C GLY A 15 -12.58 9.88 -5.22
N SER A 16 -11.93 10.13 -4.09
CA SER A 16 -11.31 9.10 -3.23
C SER A 16 -12.30 8.15 -2.53
N SER A 17 -13.60 8.25 -2.84
CA SER A 17 -14.70 7.43 -2.34
C SER A 17 -15.57 7.02 -3.52
N GLY A 18 -15.19 5.94 -4.20
CA GLY A 18 -15.92 5.44 -5.37
C GLY A 18 -17.28 4.87 -4.97
N PHE A 19 -18.34 5.65 -5.16
CA PHE A 19 -19.70 5.16 -5.40
C PHE A 19 -20.35 6.07 -6.44
N VAL A 20 -20.68 5.51 -7.61
CA VAL A 20 -21.57 6.13 -8.61
C VAL A 20 -22.59 5.07 -9.00
N TRP A 21 -23.85 5.28 -8.61
CA TRP A 21 -25.00 4.60 -9.20
C TRP A 21 -25.58 5.52 -10.28
N ASP A 22 -25.74 5.01 -11.50
CA ASP A 22 -26.56 5.66 -12.53
C ASP A 22 -28.04 5.42 -12.20
N HIS A 23 -28.72 6.43 -11.64
CA HIS A 23 -30.18 6.47 -11.58
C HIS A 23 -30.69 7.31 -12.76
N ASN A 24 -30.87 6.67 -13.91
CA ASN A 24 -31.66 7.23 -15.01
C ASN A 24 -32.38 6.11 -15.75
N PHE A 25 -33.20 5.36 -15.03
CA PHE A 25 -34.30 4.59 -15.61
C PHE A 25 -35.35 4.43 -14.50
N LEU A 26 -36.60 4.81 -14.79
CA LEU A 26 -37.79 4.76 -13.92
C LEU A 26 -38.06 5.96 -13.00
N SER A 27 -38.50 7.09 -13.56
CA SER A 27 -39.51 7.97 -12.92
C SER A 27 -39.96 9.14 -13.82
N HIS A 28 -40.40 8.86 -15.05
CA HIS A 28 -41.22 9.80 -15.81
C HIS A 28 -42.53 9.14 -16.21
N GLN A 29 -43.32 8.76 -15.22
CA GLN A 29 -44.77 8.71 -15.32
C GLN A 29 -45.33 8.71 -13.90
N PHE A 30 -46.36 9.53 -13.69
CA PHE A 30 -47.12 9.73 -12.46
C PHE A 30 -46.49 10.67 -11.42
N ASN A 31 -46.73 11.97 -11.59
CA ASN A 31 -47.18 12.81 -10.48
C ASN A 31 -48.00 13.98 -11.02
N ASN A 32 -49.29 14.00 -10.68
CA ASN A 32 -50.11 15.20 -10.56
C ASN A 32 -51.38 14.83 -9.79
N LYS A 33 -51.42 15.18 -8.50
CA LYS A 33 -52.48 15.91 -7.80
C LYS A 33 -52.32 15.80 -6.28
N GLU A 34 -52.20 16.96 -5.65
CA GLU A 34 -52.42 17.18 -4.22
C GLU A 34 -53.93 17.13 -3.90
N GLU A 35 -54.31 16.64 -2.71
CA GLU A 35 -55.12 17.38 -1.70
C GLU A 35 -55.52 16.51 -0.47
N HIS A 36 -55.25 17.07 0.72
CA HIS A 36 -56.06 17.19 1.95
C HIS A 36 -56.51 16.02 2.90
N ILE A 37 -56.20 16.24 4.21
CA ILE A 37 -56.96 15.99 5.48
C ILE A 37 -56.56 14.83 6.44
N GLN A 38 -56.05 15.27 7.61
CA GLN A 38 -56.20 14.89 9.05
C GLN A 38 -56.36 13.44 9.57
N THR A 39 -55.74 13.29 10.77
CA THR A 39 -56.00 12.39 11.94
C THR A 39 -55.09 11.17 12.14
N ALA A 40 -54.55 11.05 13.37
CA ALA A 40 -53.88 9.89 13.99
C ALA A 40 -54.86 9.21 14.99
N PRO A 41 -54.57 8.11 15.74
CA PRO A 41 -53.40 7.20 15.82
C PRO A 41 -53.87 5.68 15.86
N PRO A 42 -53.22 4.66 16.50
CA PRO A 42 -51.87 4.47 17.04
C PRO A 42 -51.13 3.15 16.60
N GLU A 43 -49.85 3.09 16.98
CA GLU A 43 -48.99 1.93 17.32
C GLU A 43 -49.16 0.56 16.62
N ARG A 44 -48.10 0.14 15.90
CA ARG A 44 -47.68 -1.27 15.85
C ARG A 44 -46.17 -1.41 15.98
N THR A 45 -45.79 -2.04 17.07
CA THR A 45 -44.48 -2.61 17.40
C THR A 45 -44.06 -3.67 16.37
N PHE A 46 -42.84 -3.57 15.84
CA PHE A 46 -42.18 -4.69 15.17
C PHE A 46 -40.96 -5.13 15.99
N ARG A 47 -41.06 -6.37 16.49
CA ARG A 47 -40.01 -7.11 17.18
C ARG A 47 -38.86 -7.41 16.21
N ALA A 48 -37.63 -7.14 16.65
CA ALA A 48 -36.42 -7.68 16.03
C ALA A 48 -36.38 -9.20 16.23
N GLY A 49 -36.46 -9.96 15.13
CA GLY A 49 -36.19 -11.39 15.12
C GLY A 49 -34.68 -11.63 15.24
N LYS A 50 -34.29 -12.48 16.19
CA LYS A 50 -32.92 -13.02 16.34
C LYS A 50 -32.53 -13.78 15.07
N VAL A 51 -31.42 -13.39 14.44
CA VAL A 51 -30.74 -14.18 13.40
C VAL A 51 -29.64 -14.98 14.09
N SER A 52 -29.70 -16.30 13.96
CA SER A 52 -28.65 -17.23 14.44
C SER A 52 -27.36 -17.04 13.63
N PRO A 53 -26.17 -17.22 14.22
CA PRO A 53 -24.91 -17.06 13.51
C PRO A 53 -24.72 -18.15 12.44
N ALA A 54 -24.12 -17.75 11.31
CA ALA A 54 -23.81 -18.62 10.20
C ALA A 54 -22.81 -19.71 10.60
N ILE A 55 -23.14 -20.95 10.27
CA ILE A 55 -22.31 -22.14 10.42
C ILE A 55 -21.16 -22.07 9.40
N GLU A 56 -19.92 -22.20 9.87
CA GLU A 56 -18.72 -22.28 9.03
C GLU A 56 -18.77 -23.51 8.09
N PRO A 57 -18.40 -23.39 6.80
CA PRO A 57 -18.21 -24.56 5.95
C PRO A 57 -16.90 -25.30 6.31
N PRO A 58 -16.90 -26.65 6.33
CA PRO A 58 -15.72 -27.42 6.74
C PRO A 58 -14.61 -27.37 5.69
N SER A 59 -13.37 -27.30 6.16
CA SER A 59 -12.15 -27.32 5.33
C SER A 59 -12.00 -28.63 4.54
N PRO A 60 -11.46 -28.60 3.30
CA PRO A 60 -11.34 -29.79 2.47
C PRO A 60 -10.27 -30.76 3.00
N ARG A 61 -10.67 -32.03 3.14
CA ARG A 61 -9.80 -33.16 3.47
C ARG A 61 -9.03 -33.61 2.22
N LEU A 62 -7.73 -33.82 2.38
CA LEU A 62 -6.85 -34.46 1.40
C LEU A 62 -7.34 -35.90 1.11
N SER A 63 -7.69 -36.19 -0.14
CA SER A 63 -7.94 -37.57 -0.59
C SER A 63 -6.61 -38.26 -0.88
N ALA A 64 -6.26 -39.24 -0.06
CA ALA A 64 -5.25 -40.23 -0.39
C ALA A 64 -5.84 -41.19 -1.44
N CYS A 65 -5.24 -41.22 -2.63
CA CYS A 65 -5.58 -42.18 -3.67
C CYS A 65 -4.82 -43.48 -3.39
N GLY A 66 -5.57 -44.54 -3.08
CA GLY A 66 -5.04 -45.89 -2.94
C GLY A 66 -5.08 -46.60 -4.30
N PHE A 67 -3.92 -47.10 -4.72
CA PHE A 67 -3.84 -48.29 -5.57
C PHE A 67 -2.70 -49.15 -5.03
N CYS A 68 -3.07 -50.35 -4.56
CA CYS A 68 -2.17 -51.45 -4.31
C CYS A 68 -2.47 -52.57 -5.31
N ALA A 69 -1.42 -53.36 -5.55
CA ALA A 69 -1.37 -54.73 -6.06
C ALA A 69 -1.12 -54.92 -7.56
N ALA A 70 0.14 -55.24 -7.89
CA ALA A 70 0.48 -56.30 -8.84
C ALA A 70 1.93 -56.79 -8.60
N PHE A 71 2.04 -57.99 -8.01
CA PHE A 71 3.06 -59.03 -8.16
C PHE A 71 4.56 -58.77 -7.85
N GLY A 72 5.11 -59.61 -6.95
CA GLY A 72 6.52 -60.06 -7.02
C GLY A 72 7.27 -60.16 -5.69
N LYS A 73 7.44 -61.37 -5.15
CA LYS A 73 8.40 -61.78 -4.09
C LYS A 73 8.85 -63.22 -4.40
N PRO A 74 9.95 -63.77 -3.81
CA PRO A 74 11.38 -63.42 -3.85
C PRO A 74 12.23 -64.66 -4.27
N PRO A 75 13.58 -64.70 -4.12
CA PRO A 75 14.21 -65.33 -2.92
C PRO A 75 15.54 -64.64 -2.48
N ALA A 76 15.86 -64.46 -1.18
CA ALA A 76 16.47 -65.35 -0.16
C ALA A 76 18.02 -65.47 -0.17
N GLY A 77 18.65 -65.24 0.99
CA GLY A 77 20.07 -65.51 1.35
C GLY A 77 21.00 -64.28 1.28
N ASN A 78 21.94 -63.99 2.18
CA ASN A 78 22.52 -64.74 3.29
C ASN A 78 23.28 -63.75 4.23
N LYS A 79 23.50 -64.14 5.50
CA LYS A 79 24.31 -63.40 6.50
C LYS A 79 25.81 -63.59 6.25
N SER A 80 26.65 -62.59 6.55
CA SER A 80 27.87 -62.77 7.38
C SER A 80 28.73 -61.49 7.52
N ASN A 81 29.19 -61.27 8.76
CA ASN A 81 30.29 -60.39 9.15
C ASN A 81 31.62 -60.78 8.46
N HIS A 82 32.52 -59.81 8.21
CA HIS A 82 33.94 -59.84 8.61
C HIS A 82 34.72 -58.59 8.15
N HIS A 83 35.36 -57.91 9.10
CA HIS A 83 36.62 -57.16 8.98
C HIS A 83 37.79 -58.11 9.37
N PRO A 84 39.09 -57.74 9.22
CA PRO A 84 39.83 -56.94 8.24
C PRO A 84 41.10 -57.72 7.75
N PRO A 85 42.17 -57.08 7.19
CA PRO A 85 43.32 -56.77 8.07
C PRO A 85 44.13 -55.50 7.74
N SER A 86 44.98 -55.16 8.71
CA SER A 86 45.84 -53.99 8.93
C SER A 86 47.33 -54.25 8.65
N TYR A 87 48.11 -53.18 8.44
CA TYR A 87 49.55 -53.02 8.77
C TYR A 87 49.78 -51.51 9.06
N HIS A 88 49.97 -51.04 10.31
CA HIS A 88 51.20 -50.89 11.14
C HIS A 88 52.32 -50.06 10.48
N ASN A 89 52.88 -48.97 11.05
CA ASN A 89 53.45 -48.85 12.40
C ASN A 89 53.61 -47.40 12.96
N GLU A 90 53.37 -47.29 14.28
CA GLU A 90 54.09 -46.58 15.39
C GLU A 90 54.49 -45.08 15.27
N GLY A 91 54.38 -44.21 16.28
CA GLY A 91 54.08 -44.38 17.71
C GLY A 91 54.19 -43.06 18.50
N PHE A 92 53.98 -43.20 19.82
CA PHE A 92 54.13 -42.25 20.94
C PHE A 92 53.00 -41.29 21.31
N ASP A 93 52.46 -41.55 22.49
CA ASP A 93 51.54 -40.74 23.30
C ASP A 93 52.35 -40.09 24.44
N SER A 94 52.08 -38.82 24.75
CA SER A 94 52.21 -38.19 26.09
C SER A 94 51.98 -36.68 26.00
N VAL A 95 50.85 -36.24 26.53
CA VAL A 95 50.72 -35.17 27.53
C VAL A 95 51.86 -34.12 27.54
N ILE A 96 51.61 -32.98 26.89
CA ILE A 96 51.86 -31.57 27.29
C ILE A 96 51.63 -30.73 26.02
N GLN A 97 50.40 -30.26 25.80
CA GLN A 97 50.15 -29.13 24.90
C GLN A 97 50.00 -27.87 25.74
N LEU A 98 50.98 -26.98 25.63
CA LEU A 98 50.92 -25.61 26.15
C LEU A 98 49.67 -24.90 25.62
N PRO A 99 48.92 -24.15 26.45
CA PRO A 99 47.75 -23.44 25.99
C PRO A 99 48.19 -22.34 25.02
N ARG A 100 47.89 -22.52 23.72
CA ARG A 100 47.92 -21.42 22.77
C ARG A 100 46.83 -20.43 23.15
N THR A 101 47.22 -19.40 23.89
CA THR A 101 46.41 -18.22 24.16
C THR A 101 46.10 -17.49 22.86
N GLY A 102 45.02 -17.92 22.22
CA GLY A 102 44.39 -17.28 21.09
C GLY A 102 42.89 -17.19 21.34
N LEU A 103 42.49 -16.72 22.52
CA LEU A 103 41.11 -16.35 22.84
C LEU A 103 40.72 -15.21 21.91
N ARG A 104 40.18 -15.55 20.73
CA ARG A 104 39.35 -14.64 19.96
C ARG A 104 38.12 -14.40 20.83
N ARG A 105 38.19 -13.38 21.71
CA ARG A 105 37.06 -12.88 22.51
C ARG A 105 35.97 -12.48 21.52
N THR A 106 35.07 -13.42 21.20
CA THR A 106 33.72 -13.06 20.81
C THR A 106 33.14 -12.37 22.03
N LYS A 107 33.18 -11.02 22.06
CA LYS A 107 32.39 -10.25 23.01
C LYS A 107 30.94 -10.64 22.78
N THR A 108 30.43 -11.59 23.56
CA THR A 108 29.00 -11.79 23.78
C THR A 108 28.48 -10.47 24.32
N ARG A 109 27.96 -9.62 23.43
CA ARG A 109 27.33 -8.37 23.84
C ARG A 109 26.14 -8.76 24.70
N SER A 110 26.18 -8.42 25.98
CA SER A 110 25.07 -8.61 26.91
C SER A 110 23.84 -7.91 26.33
N LYS A 111 22.83 -8.72 26.02
CA LYS A 111 21.57 -8.28 25.45
C LYS A 111 20.63 -8.02 26.63
N TRP A 112 20.38 -6.75 26.93
CA TRP A 112 19.47 -6.39 28.02
C TRP A 112 18.03 -6.55 27.52
N VAL A 113 17.20 -7.15 28.37
CA VAL A 113 15.78 -7.39 28.13
C VAL A 113 15.01 -6.65 29.20
N LEU A 114 14.14 -5.74 28.79
CA LEU A 114 13.28 -4.92 29.63
C LEU A 114 11.85 -5.28 29.27
N SER A 115 11.17 -6.10 30.09
CA SER A 115 9.75 -6.35 29.85
C SER A 115 8.94 -5.18 30.38
N VAL A 116 7.95 -4.71 29.63
CA VAL A 116 7.06 -3.63 30.12
C VAL A 116 6.32 -4.03 31.41
N GLY A 117 6.16 -5.33 31.67
CA GLY A 117 5.58 -5.82 32.92
C GLY A 117 6.46 -5.56 34.15
N ASP A 118 7.79 -5.52 33.98
CA ASP A 118 8.74 -5.19 35.05
C ASP A 118 8.64 -3.71 35.48
N TYR A 119 8.00 -2.89 34.65
CA TYR A 119 7.72 -1.47 34.86
C TYR A 119 6.24 -1.22 35.21
N GLY A 120 5.50 -2.26 35.61
CA GLY A 120 4.14 -2.14 36.13
C GLY A 120 3.02 -2.34 35.11
N ALA A 121 3.32 -2.60 33.83
CA ALA A 121 2.28 -2.88 32.83
C ALA A 121 1.47 -4.12 33.22
N LYS A 122 0.14 -3.98 33.27
CA LYS A 122 -0.79 -5.07 33.61
C LYS A 122 -0.91 -6.03 32.44
N GLY A 123 -1.13 -5.50 31.23
CA GLY A 123 -1.28 -6.29 30.02
C GLY A 123 -2.59 -7.09 29.99
N ASP A 124 -3.68 -6.50 30.50
CA ASP A 124 -5.04 -7.06 30.48
C ASP A 124 -5.98 -6.41 29.45
N GLY A 125 -5.50 -5.40 28.72
CA GLY A 125 -6.24 -4.68 27.68
C GLY A 125 -7.21 -3.62 28.21
N VAL A 126 -7.21 -3.37 29.53
CA VAL A 126 -8.12 -2.43 30.19
C VAL A 126 -7.35 -1.34 30.93
N HIS A 127 -6.29 -1.70 31.66
CA HIS A 127 -5.47 -0.72 32.36
C HIS A 127 -4.56 0.02 31.40
N ASN A 128 -4.41 1.33 31.60
CA ASN A 128 -3.50 2.14 30.81
C ASN A 128 -2.04 1.76 31.11
N ASP A 129 -1.42 1.09 30.16
CA ASP A 129 -0.04 0.58 30.24
C ASP A 129 0.99 1.56 29.63
N THR A 130 0.57 2.78 29.25
CA THR A 130 1.44 3.75 28.58
C THR A 130 2.64 4.18 29.41
N GLU A 131 2.45 4.46 30.71
CA GLU A 131 3.53 4.93 31.58
C GLU A 131 4.62 3.87 31.74
N ALA A 132 4.23 2.63 32.03
CA ALA A 132 5.13 1.48 32.11
C ALA A 132 5.93 1.28 30.80
N PHE A 133 5.29 1.45 29.64
CA PHE A 133 5.99 1.39 28.36
C PHE A 133 7.01 2.53 28.21
N LEU A 134 6.64 3.76 28.55
CA LEU A 134 7.54 4.91 28.46
C LEU A 134 8.74 4.78 29.41
N GLU A 135 8.54 4.29 30.62
CA GLU A 135 9.63 4.03 31.56
C GLU A 135 10.63 3.00 31.01
N ALA A 136 10.13 1.85 30.54
CA ALA A 136 10.95 0.82 29.91
C ALA A 136 11.71 1.38 28.69
N TRP A 137 11.05 2.21 27.87
CA TRP A 137 11.66 2.87 26.72
C TRP A 137 12.76 3.85 27.14
N ASN A 138 12.52 4.69 28.15
CA ASN A 138 13.47 5.69 28.62
C ASN A 138 14.74 5.04 29.20
N VAL A 139 14.59 3.94 29.94
CA VAL A 139 15.73 3.13 30.39
C VAL A 139 16.47 2.53 29.20
N ALA A 140 15.76 1.93 28.24
CA ALA A 140 16.39 1.38 27.05
C ALA A 140 17.18 2.45 26.27
N CYS A 141 16.62 3.63 26.11
CA CYS A 141 17.14 4.71 25.28
C CYS A 141 18.35 5.43 25.92
N SER A 142 18.38 5.52 27.25
CA SER A 142 19.44 6.22 28.01
C SER A 142 20.74 5.40 28.17
N LEU A 143 20.64 4.07 28.15
CA LEU A 143 21.77 3.19 28.34
C LEU A 143 22.51 2.90 27.01
N PRO A 144 23.83 2.63 27.02
CA PRO A 144 24.55 2.21 25.83
C PRO A 144 24.34 0.73 25.52
N GLY A 145 24.50 0.33 24.25
CA GLY A 145 24.50 -1.08 23.83
C GLY A 145 23.25 -1.51 23.08
N PHE A 146 22.85 -2.78 23.26
CA PHE A 146 21.70 -3.39 22.56
C PHE A 146 20.60 -3.69 23.56
N MET A 147 19.49 -2.96 23.44
CA MET A 147 18.35 -3.08 24.35
C MET A 147 17.17 -3.74 23.67
N ASN A 148 16.39 -4.49 24.45
CA ASN A 148 15.15 -5.12 23.99
C ASN A 148 14.04 -4.69 24.93
N VAL A 149 13.11 -3.89 24.43
CA VAL A 149 11.88 -3.58 25.16
C VAL A 149 10.84 -4.60 24.70
N VAL A 150 10.24 -5.34 25.62
CA VAL A 150 9.41 -6.50 25.29
C VAL A 150 7.98 -6.33 25.79
N PHE A 151 7.03 -6.41 24.86
CA PHE A 151 5.62 -6.69 25.16
C PHE A 151 5.41 -8.21 25.07
N PRO A 152 5.30 -8.92 26.20
CA PRO A 152 5.28 -10.38 26.25
C PRO A 152 4.06 -11.00 25.55
N TYR A 153 4.24 -12.23 25.07
CA TYR A 153 3.18 -13.03 24.47
C TYR A 153 2.06 -13.32 25.48
N GLY A 154 0.82 -13.48 24.97
CA GLY A 154 -0.35 -13.83 25.79
C GLY A 154 -0.94 -12.65 26.59
N LYS A 155 -0.36 -11.46 26.48
CA LYS A 155 -0.85 -10.23 27.13
C LYS A 155 -1.35 -9.20 26.11
N THR A 156 -2.26 -8.34 26.56
CA THR A 156 -2.86 -7.26 25.77
C THR A 156 -2.63 -5.94 26.48
N PHE A 157 -1.96 -4.98 25.85
CA PHE A 157 -1.56 -3.73 26.50
C PHE A 157 -2.36 -2.58 25.92
N LEU A 158 -3.17 -1.91 26.76
CA LEU A 158 -3.86 -0.69 26.36
C LEU A 158 -2.86 0.46 26.44
N VAL A 159 -2.52 1.02 25.28
CA VAL A 159 -1.56 2.12 25.18
C VAL A 159 -2.28 3.34 24.63
N HIS A 160 -2.40 4.38 25.45
CA HIS A 160 -2.91 5.70 25.07
C HIS A 160 -1.96 6.41 24.07
N PRO A 161 -2.39 7.51 23.44
CA PRO A 161 -1.56 8.26 22.50
C PRO A 161 -0.25 8.68 23.14
N VAL A 162 0.87 8.36 22.48
CA VAL A 162 2.19 8.46 23.09
C VAL A 162 3.27 8.84 22.09
N ASP A 163 4.13 9.76 22.53
CA ASP A 163 5.33 10.19 21.83
C ASP A 163 6.55 9.45 22.39
N ILE A 164 7.30 8.80 21.51
CA ILE A 164 8.39 7.88 21.83
C ILE A 164 9.68 8.40 21.19
N GLY A 165 10.40 9.20 21.96
CA GLY A 165 11.51 10.01 21.47
C GLY A 165 12.89 9.34 21.52
N GLY A 166 13.75 9.76 20.59
CA GLY A 166 15.21 9.68 20.69
C GLY A 166 15.85 11.09 20.79
N PRO A 167 17.18 11.23 20.59
CA PRO A 167 18.11 10.19 20.18
C PRO A 167 18.44 9.21 21.31
N CYS A 168 18.55 7.92 20.97
CA CYS A 168 18.94 6.89 21.92
C CYS A 168 20.45 6.60 21.86
N ARG A 169 21.04 6.33 23.03
CA ARG A 169 22.43 5.89 23.17
C ARG A 169 22.59 4.40 22.83
N SER A 170 21.49 3.65 22.82
CA SER A 170 21.42 2.25 22.45
C SER A 170 20.85 2.03 21.05
N ARG A 171 21.04 0.79 20.58
CA ARG A 171 20.28 0.20 19.49
C ARG A 171 19.13 -0.60 20.10
N ILE A 172 17.90 -0.14 19.88
CA ILE A 172 16.71 -0.72 20.50
C ILE A 172 16.03 -1.71 19.55
N THR A 173 15.69 -2.87 20.07
CA THR A 173 14.68 -3.76 19.48
C THR A 173 13.42 -3.69 20.33
N LEU A 174 12.35 -3.12 19.78
CA LEU A 174 11.02 -3.20 20.36
C LEU A 174 10.39 -4.52 19.93
N ARG A 175 10.31 -5.49 20.85
CA ARG A 175 9.79 -6.84 20.61
C ARG A 175 8.36 -6.95 21.08
N ILE A 176 7.43 -6.76 20.16
CA ILE A 176 5.98 -6.91 20.36
C ILE A 176 5.61 -8.36 20.09
N SER A 177 5.50 -9.16 21.15
CA SER A 177 5.07 -10.57 21.07
C SER A 177 3.60 -10.75 21.49
N GLY A 178 3.09 -9.85 22.34
CA GLY A 178 1.68 -9.76 22.73
C GLY A 178 0.86 -8.91 21.76
N THR A 179 -0.19 -8.27 22.30
CA THR A 179 -1.04 -7.34 21.55
C THR A 179 -0.97 -5.95 22.18
N ILE A 180 -0.81 -4.91 21.37
CA ILE A 180 -1.00 -3.51 21.78
C ILE A 180 -2.33 -3.04 21.22
N VAL A 181 -3.20 -2.47 22.05
CA VAL A 181 -4.51 -1.96 21.65
C VAL A 181 -4.62 -0.47 21.93
N ALA A 182 -5.29 0.25 21.04
CA ALA A 182 -5.60 1.66 21.23
C ALA A 182 -6.88 1.83 22.09
N PRO A 183 -7.06 2.97 22.75
CA PRO A 183 -8.37 3.34 23.30
C PRO A 183 -9.43 3.41 22.20
N GLN A 184 -10.64 2.93 22.51
CA GLN A 184 -11.76 2.94 21.57
C GLN A 184 -12.36 4.34 21.40
N ASP A 185 -12.46 5.10 22.50
CA ASP A 185 -13.11 6.40 22.52
C ASP A 185 -12.21 7.49 21.90
N PRO A 186 -12.65 8.14 20.80
CA PRO A 186 -11.93 9.27 20.20
C PRO A 186 -11.63 10.42 21.17
N ALA A 187 -12.43 10.60 22.23
CA ALA A 187 -12.22 11.63 23.25
C ALA A 187 -10.85 11.50 23.95
N MET A 188 -10.25 10.30 23.94
CA MET A 188 -8.90 10.06 24.48
C MET A 188 -7.79 10.81 23.73
N TRP A 189 -8.07 11.35 22.55
CA TRP A 189 -7.16 12.21 21.79
C TRP A 189 -7.43 13.71 21.97
N HIS A 190 -8.42 14.12 22.77
CA HIS A 190 -8.68 15.53 23.04
C HIS A 190 -7.48 16.20 23.73
N GLY A 191 -7.08 17.37 23.24
CA GLY A 191 -5.89 18.09 23.73
C GLY A 191 -4.54 17.49 23.28
N LEU A 192 -4.55 16.36 22.56
CA LEU A 192 -3.35 15.69 22.03
C LEU A 192 -3.25 15.84 20.51
N SER A 193 -2.18 15.28 19.92
CA SER A 193 -2.07 15.21 18.47
C SER A 193 -3.06 14.18 17.92
N GLN A 194 -4.22 14.64 17.46
CA GLN A 194 -5.29 13.81 16.89
C GLN A 194 -4.85 12.91 15.72
N ARG A 195 -3.70 13.19 15.11
CA ARG A 195 -3.18 12.43 13.97
C ARG A 195 -2.22 11.30 14.35
N LYS A 196 -1.92 11.09 15.63
CA LYS A 196 -0.86 10.18 16.06
C LYS A 196 -1.31 9.30 17.21
N TRP A 197 -1.01 8.01 17.12
CA TRP A 197 -1.15 7.08 18.24
C TRP A 197 0.22 6.67 18.80
N LEU A 198 0.94 5.75 18.16
CA LEU A 198 2.29 5.36 18.56
C LEU A 198 3.30 6.11 17.68
N TYR A 199 3.86 7.20 18.21
CA TYR A 199 4.71 8.10 17.45
C TYR A 199 6.18 7.99 17.85
N PHE A 200 6.97 7.31 17.05
CA PHE A 200 8.42 7.21 17.21
C PHE A 200 9.12 8.36 16.49
N HIS A 201 9.97 9.11 17.18
CA HIS A 201 10.67 10.24 16.54
C HIS A 201 12.14 10.38 16.90
N GLY A 202 12.99 10.64 15.90
CA GLY A 202 14.42 10.89 16.10
C GLY A 202 15.19 9.66 16.59
N VAL A 203 14.66 8.46 16.38
CA VAL A 203 15.28 7.19 16.82
C VAL A 203 16.11 6.59 15.69
N ASN A 204 17.38 6.31 15.97
CA ASN A 204 18.29 5.65 15.04
C ASN A 204 18.45 4.17 15.39
N HIS A 205 18.63 3.32 14.38
CA HIS A 205 18.85 1.87 14.54
C HIS A 205 17.73 1.12 15.30
N LEU A 206 16.49 1.61 15.20
CA LEU A 206 15.33 0.95 15.79
C LEU A 206 14.93 -0.28 14.99
N THR A 207 14.66 -1.39 15.67
CA THR A 207 13.97 -2.55 15.11
C THR A 207 12.66 -2.77 15.85
N VAL A 208 11.53 -2.77 15.15
CA VAL A 208 10.22 -3.22 15.69
C VAL A 208 9.92 -4.59 15.11
N ASP A 209 9.71 -5.58 15.97
CA ASP A 209 9.60 -7.00 15.61
C ASP A 209 8.78 -7.76 16.66
N GLY A 210 8.53 -9.05 16.48
CA GLY A 210 8.11 -9.94 17.57
C GLY A 210 6.94 -10.87 17.28
N GLY A 211 6.31 -10.77 16.11
CA GLY A 211 5.18 -11.63 15.70
C GLY A 211 3.84 -11.24 16.32
N GLY A 212 3.83 -10.26 17.22
CA GLY A 212 2.64 -9.77 17.91
C GLY A 212 1.77 -8.87 17.05
N ARG A 213 0.78 -8.26 17.72
CA ARG A 213 -0.29 -7.52 17.06
C ARG A 213 -0.43 -6.08 17.56
N ILE A 214 -0.85 -5.19 16.69
CA ILE A 214 -1.18 -3.80 16.99
C ILE A 214 -2.58 -3.52 16.45
N ASN A 215 -3.52 -3.24 17.34
CA ASN A 215 -4.92 -3.00 17.02
C ASN A 215 -5.29 -1.53 17.25
N GLY A 216 -5.65 -0.81 16.19
CA GLY A 216 -6.03 0.60 16.28
C GLY A 216 -7.45 0.84 16.79
N MET A 217 -8.29 -0.18 16.95
CA MET A 217 -9.68 -0.01 17.41
C MET A 217 -10.46 1.07 16.61
N GLY A 218 -10.29 1.09 15.29
CA GLY A 218 -10.74 2.19 14.42
C GLY A 218 -12.25 2.37 14.22
N GLN A 219 -13.11 1.45 14.68
CA GLN A 219 -14.54 1.45 14.36
C GLN A 219 -15.24 2.80 14.65
N GLU A 220 -15.09 3.31 15.87
CA GLU A 220 -15.68 4.61 16.28
C GLU A 220 -15.18 5.78 15.42
N TRP A 221 -13.95 5.72 14.93
CA TRP A 221 -13.40 6.75 14.04
C TRP A 221 -14.01 6.68 12.65
N TRP A 222 -14.25 5.47 12.15
CA TRP A 222 -14.86 5.24 10.84
C TRP A 222 -16.32 5.68 10.81
N ASP A 223 -17.08 5.37 11.86
CA ASP A 223 -18.50 5.72 11.96
C ASP A 223 -18.73 7.25 12.03
N ARG A 224 -17.75 7.98 12.56
CA ARG A 224 -17.75 9.46 12.63
C ARG A 224 -17.14 10.13 11.40
N SER A 225 -16.63 9.37 10.44
CA SER A 225 -15.93 9.91 9.28
C SER A 225 -16.88 10.57 8.28
N CYS A 226 -16.52 11.76 7.81
CA CYS A 226 -17.22 12.43 6.72
C CYS A 226 -17.10 11.69 5.37
N LYS A 227 -16.18 10.72 5.26
CA LYS A 227 -16.02 9.87 4.07
C LYS A 227 -17.02 8.70 4.04
N ILE A 228 -17.65 8.38 5.18
CA ILE A 228 -18.73 7.40 5.27
C ILE A 228 -20.08 8.10 5.25
N ASN A 229 -20.24 9.13 6.07
CA ASN A 229 -21.44 9.96 6.08
C ASN A 229 -21.06 11.43 5.84
N PHE A 230 -21.39 11.96 4.66
CA PHE A 230 -21.05 13.33 4.25
C PHE A 230 -21.71 14.42 5.12
N THR A 231 -22.70 14.10 5.95
CA THR A 231 -23.26 15.06 6.92
C THR A 231 -22.35 15.24 8.15
N ASN A 232 -21.42 14.32 8.39
CA ASN A 232 -20.48 14.42 9.51
C ASN A 232 -19.42 15.48 9.22
N PRO A 233 -18.97 16.23 10.24
CA PRO A 233 -17.79 17.09 10.11
C PRO A 233 -16.55 16.26 9.77
N CYS A 234 -15.72 16.76 8.84
CA CYS A 234 -14.47 16.12 8.48
C CYS A 234 -13.41 16.32 9.56
N HIS A 235 -13.21 15.28 10.38
CA HIS A 235 -12.16 15.24 11.39
C HIS A 235 -10.98 14.35 10.94
N HIS A 236 -9.80 14.65 11.48
CA HIS A 236 -8.66 13.77 11.34
C HIS A 236 -8.73 12.63 12.35
N ALA A 237 -8.17 11.48 11.98
CA ALA A 237 -8.04 10.33 12.85
C ALA A 237 -6.56 9.94 13.01
N PRO A 238 -6.20 9.20 14.08
CA PRO A 238 -4.82 8.81 14.33
C PRO A 238 -4.25 7.85 13.28
N THR A 239 -3.00 8.07 12.90
CA THR A 239 -2.17 7.02 12.29
C THR A 239 -1.65 6.09 13.38
N ALA A 240 -1.80 4.78 13.21
CA ALA A 240 -1.48 3.82 14.27
C ALA A 240 0.01 3.79 14.62
N LEU A 241 0.88 3.57 13.62
CA LEU A 241 2.33 3.65 13.76
C LEU A 241 2.89 4.79 12.92
N THR A 242 3.53 5.77 13.55
CA THR A 242 4.25 6.83 12.84
C THR A 242 5.72 6.82 13.23
N PHE A 243 6.60 6.70 12.25
CA PHE A 243 8.03 6.89 12.41
C PHE A 243 8.44 8.20 11.74
N HIS A 244 9.03 9.10 12.52
CA HIS A 244 9.40 10.43 12.06
C HIS A 244 10.87 10.75 12.32
N ARG A 245 11.62 11.12 11.28
CA ARG A 245 13.07 11.41 11.40
C ARG A 245 13.87 10.25 11.98
N CYS A 246 13.45 9.02 11.70
CA CYS A 246 14.19 7.81 12.07
C CYS A 246 15.18 7.39 10.98
N LYS A 247 16.32 6.84 11.39
CA LYS A 247 17.39 6.38 10.49
C LYS A 247 17.75 4.93 10.80
N ASP A 248 18.03 4.12 9.76
CA ASP A 248 18.33 2.69 9.91
C ASP A 248 17.22 1.93 10.64
N LEU A 249 15.98 2.16 10.21
CA LEU A 249 14.76 1.61 10.81
C LEU A 249 14.42 0.26 10.18
N LYS A 250 14.01 -0.70 11.00
CA LYS A 250 13.46 -1.98 10.56
C LYS A 250 12.12 -2.23 11.25
N VAL A 251 11.08 -2.56 10.49
CA VAL A 251 9.77 -2.97 10.99
C VAL A 251 9.42 -4.30 10.34
N ARG A 252 9.26 -5.37 11.12
CA ARG A 252 9.07 -6.70 10.55
C ARG A 252 8.26 -7.65 11.42
N ASN A 253 7.66 -8.67 10.81
CA ASN A 253 6.92 -9.72 11.50
C ASN A 253 5.87 -9.16 12.46
N LEU A 254 4.95 -8.33 11.96
CA LEU A 254 3.88 -7.74 12.76
C LEU A 254 2.54 -7.87 12.04
N MET A 255 1.49 -7.98 12.84
CA MET A 255 0.12 -7.83 12.40
C MET A 255 -0.42 -6.48 12.86
N LEU A 256 -0.70 -5.58 11.93
CA LEU A 256 -1.37 -4.31 12.19
C LEU A 256 -2.81 -4.44 11.71
N PHE A 257 -3.78 -4.09 12.54
CA PHE A 257 -5.16 -4.18 12.11
C PHE A 257 -6.06 -3.12 12.73
N ASN A 258 -7.15 -2.81 12.01
CA ASN A 258 -8.18 -1.84 12.39
C ASN A 258 -7.62 -0.49 12.83
N SER A 259 -6.65 0.05 12.07
CA SER A 259 -6.16 1.40 12.31
C SER A 259 -7.28 2.45 12.17
N GLN A 260 -7.22 3.49 12.99
CA GLN A 260 -8.20 4.58 12.99
C GLN A 260 -8.19 5.35 11.65
N GLN A 261 -6.99 5.62 11.14
CA GLN A 261 -6.71 6.10 9.78
C GLN A 261 -5.62 5.21 9.17
N MET A 262 -4.45 5.74 8.83
CA MET A 262 -3.35 4.98 8.22
C MET A 262 -2.69 4.02 9.23
N HIS A 263 -2.33 2.81 8.80
CA HIS A 263 -1.71 1.81 9.68
C HIS A 263 -0.25 2.14 10.00
N MET A 264 0.53 2.51 8.98
CA MET A 264 1.96 2.78 9.14
C MET A 264 2.40 3.97 8.29
N SER A 265 3.11 4.92 8.89
CA SER A 265 3.73 6.03 8.18
C SER A 265 5.23 6.14 8.47
N PHE A 266 6.00 6.33 7.39
CA PHE A 266 7.39 6.79 7.42
C PHE A 266 7.46 8.22 6.94
N THR A 267 7.83 9.14 7.82
CA THR A 267 7.98 10.56 7.52
C THR A 267 9.40 11.02 7.76
N ASN A 268 10.05 11.65 6.78
CA ASN A 268 11.43 12.17 6.92
C ASN A 268 12.44 11.10 7.38
N CYS A 269 12.23 9.84 7.01
CA CYS A 269 13.10 8.73 7.43
C CYS A 269 14.22 8.48 6.41
N MET A 270 15.23 7.72 6.83
CA MET A 270 16.31 7.27 5.94
C MET A 270 16.71 5.82 6.21
N ARG A 271 16.83 5.01 5.15
CA ARG A 271 17.15 3.57 5.24
C ARG A 271 16.13 2.84 6.11
N VAL A 272 14.96 2.62 5.54
CA VAL A 272 13.82 1.93 6.15
C VAL A 272 13.65 0.58 5.50
N VAL A 273 13.44 -0.47 6.29
CA VAL A 273 13.03 -1.79 5.82
C VAL A 273 11.73 -2.19 6.51
N ALA A 274 10.67 -2.40 5.75
CA ALA A 274 9.39 -2.94 6.19
C ALA A 274 9.20 -4.34 5.55
N SER A 275 9.03 -5.41 6.34
CA SER A 275 8.95 -6.76 5.76
C SER A 275 8.10 -7.74 6.57
N HIS A 276 7.48 -8.74 5.94
CA HIS A 276 6.70 -9.76 6.65
C HIS A 276 5.57 -9.15 7.49
N LEU A 277 4.89 -8.16 6.93
CA LEU A 277 3.78 -7.47 7.59
C LEU A 277 2.43 -8.04 7.12
N LYS A 278 1.48 -8.12 8.05
CA LYS A 278 0.06 -8.31 7.75
C LYS A 278 -0.68 -7.06 8.19
N VAL A 279 -1.22 -6.31 7.24
CA VAL A 279 -1.96 -5.07 7.50
C VAL A 279 -3.41 -5.28 7.10
N LEU A 280 -4.35 -5.23 8.05
CA LEU A 280 -5.74 -5.62 7.83
C LEU A 280 -6.73 -4.58 8.35
N ALA A 281 -7.61 -4.10 7.49
CA ALA A 281 -8.83 -3.38 7.84
C ALA A 281 -9.95 -3.72 6.86
N PRO A 282 -11.23 -3.50 7.22
CA PRO A 282 -12.35 -3.72 6.32
C PRO A 282 -12.26 -2.87 5.04
N ALA A 283 -12.75 -3.38 3.92
CA ALA A 283 -12.74 -2.67 2.63
C ALA A 283 -13.46 -1.30 2.66
N PHE A 284 -14.46 -1.16 3.53
CA PHE A 284 -15.22 0.08 3.69
C PHE A 284 -14.53 1.10 4.62
N SER A 285 -13.48 0.72 5.34
CA SER A 285 -12.86 1.59 6.34
C SER A 285 -12.15 2.80 5.69
N PRO A 286 -12.55 4.05 5.99
CA PRO A 286 -12.11 5.21 5.24
C PRO A 286 -10.66 5.60 5.56
N ASN A 287 -9.86 5.90 4.53
CA ASN A 287 -8.49 6.42 4.65
C ASN A 287 -7.55 5.53 5.48
N THR A 288 -7.77 4.21 5.41
CA THR A 288 -7.00 3.22 6.16
C THR A 288 -5.75 2.76 5.44
N ASP A 289 -4.95 3.69 4.87
CA ASP A 289 -3.76 3.35 4.10
C ASP A 289 -2.89 2.30 4.81
N GLY A 290 -2.33 1.36 4.07
CA GLY A 290 -1.46 0.32 4.63
C GLY A 290 -0.12 0.91 5.05
N ILE A 291 0.69 1.31 4.08
CA ILE A 291 2.01 1.91 4.31
C ILE A 291 2.12 3.24 3.56
N HIS A 292 2.24 4.33 4.32
CA HIS A 292 2.39 5.69 3.82
C HIS A 292 3.86 6.15 3.89
N ILE A 293 4.45 6.49 2.75
CA ILE A 293 5.86 6.91 2.63
C ILE A 293 5.91 8.38 2.21
N SER A 294 6.35 9.25 3.13
CA SER A 294 6.48 10.69 2.90
C SER A 294 7.90 11.16 3.21
N ALA A 295 8.48 11.96 2.32
CA ALA A 295 9.78 12.62 2.47
C ALA A 295 10.90 11.67 2.94
N THR A 296 10.84 10.40 2.50
CA THR A 296 11.69 9.33 3.01
C THR A 296 12.61 8.81 1.90
N LYS A 297 13.86 8.50 2.26
CA LYS A 297 14.90 8.07 1.29
C LYS A 297 15.47 6.70 1.63
N GLY A 298 15.54 5.82 0.61
CA GLY A 298 16.06 4.46 0.80
C GLY A 298 15.07 3.61 1.58
N VAL A 299 13.98 3.22 0.92
CA VAL A 299 12.93 2.38 1.54
C VAL A 299 12.90 1.04 0.81
N GLU A 300 12.82 -0.03 1.59
CA GLU A 300 12.50 -1.36 1.10
C GLU A 300 11.22 -1.84 1.78
N VAL A 301 10.18 -2.14 1.00
CA VAL A 301 8.96 -2.80 1.49
C VAL A 301 8.86 -4.16 0.82
N ARG A 302 8.68 -5.23 1.60
CA ARG A 302 8.64 -6.57 1.01
C ARG A 302 7.83 -7.62 1.74
N ASP A 303 7.51 -8.69 1.02
CA ASP A 303 7.03 -9.95 1.60
C ASP A 303 5.83 -9.72 2.53
N SER A 304 4.85 -8.92 2.09
CA SER A 304 3.78 -8.40 2.97
C SER A 304 2.39 -8.52 2.32
N VAL A 305 1.38 -8.68 3.19
CA VAL A 305 -0.04 -8.75 2.81
C VAL A 305 -0.76 -7.53 3.39
N ILE A 306 -1.42 -6.77 2.52
CA ILE A 306 -2.10 -5.53 2.88
C ILE A 306 -3.54 -5.57 2.35
N ARG A 307 -4.50 -5.42 3.27
CA ARG A 307 -5.93 -5.41 3.00
C ARG A 307 -6.52 -4.22 3.76
N THR A 308 -7.04 -3.23 3.04
CA THR A 308 -7.45 -1.95 3.62
C THR A 308 -8.66 -1.39 2.88
N GLY A 309 -9.19 -0.25 3.33
CA GLY A 309 -10.20 0.49 2.58
C GLY A 309 -9.65 1.67 1.76
N ASP A 310 -8.33 1.85 1.74
CA ASP A 310 -7.66 2.90 0.96
C ASP A 310 -6.33 2.37 0.37
N ASP A 311 -5.38 3.25 0.06
CA ASP A 311 -4.11 2.91 -0.58
C ASP A 311 -3.36 1.82 0.19
N CYS A 312 -2.95 0.78 -0.53
CA CYS A 312 -2.17 -0.32 0.01
C CYS A 312 -0.78 0.17 0.40
N ILE A 313 -0.14 0.89 -0.53
CA ILE A 313 1.07 1.65 -0.31
C ILE A 313 0.89 2.99 -1.02
N SER A 314 1.04 4.09 -0.28
CA SER A 314 1.03 5.45 -0.83
C SER A 314 2.42 6.09 -0.71
N ILE A 315 2.99 6.52 -1.84
CA ILE A 315 4.31 7.17 -1.92
C ILE A 315 4.09 8.63 -2.29
N VAL A 316 4.43 9.54 -1.40
CA VAL A 316 4.18 10.97 -1.57
C VAL A 316 5.46 11.80 -1.47
N ARG A 317 5.28 13.12 -1.52
CA ARG A 317 6.28 14.19 -1.57
C ARG A 317 7.68 13.85 -1.05
N ASN A 318 8.68 14.32 -1.79
CA ASN A 318 10.11 14.27 -1.44
C ASN A 318 10.65 12.86 -1.12
N SER A 319 10.01 11.82 -1.65
CA SER A 319 10.44 10.43 -1.44
C SER A 319 11.28 9.92 -2.60
N SER A 320 12.32 9.14 -2.32
CA SER A 320 13.19 8.61 -3.37
C SER A 320 13.94 7.34 -3.00
N ARG A 321 14.37 6.56 -4.01
CA ARG A 321 15.08 5.29 -3.83
C ARG A 321 14.23 4.32 -3.03
N ILE A 322 13.13 3.88 -3.64
CA ILE A 322 12.14 3.00 -3.03
C ILE A 322 12.08 1.71 -3.83
N TRP A 323 12.15 0.58 -3.13
CA TRP A 323 12.00 -0.74 -3.69
C TRP A 323 10.85 -1.45 -2.97
N ILE A 324 9.85 -1.88 -3.74
CA ILE A 324 8.70 -2.62 -3.25
C ILE A 324 8.72 -3.98 -3.96
N ARG A 325 8.68 -5.07 -3.20
CA ARG A 325 8.73 -6.41 -3.79
C ARG A 325 7.85 -7.43 -3.09
N ASN A 326 7.29 -8.35 -3.84
CA ASN A 326 6.47 -9.45 -3.32
C ASN A 326 5.37 -8.96 -2.36
N ILE A 327 4.45 -8.15 -2.88
CA ILE A 327 3.31 -7.59 -2.13
C ILE A 327 2.01 -8.23 -2.59
N SER A 328 1.19 -8.67 -1.64
CA SER A 328 -0.21 -9.01 -1.89
C SER A 328 -1.12 -7.90 -1.35
N CYS A 329 -2.02 -7.43 -2.18
CA CYS A 329 -2.69 -6.16 -1.98
C CYS A 329 -4.17 -6.26 -2.38
N GLY A 330 -5.08 -6.19 -1.42
CA GLY A 330 -6.50 -6.34 -1.75
C GLY A 330 -7.41 -6.76 -0.61
N PRO A 331 -8.61 -6.18 -0.46
CA PRO A 331 -9.13 -5.00 -1.17
C PRO A 331 -8.40 -3.70 -0.80
N GLY A 332 -8.75 -2.58 -1.44
CA GLY A 332 -8.20 -1.25 -1.19
C GLY A 332 -8.07 -0.40 -2.47
N HIS A 333 -7.23 0.63 -2.46
CA HIS A 333 -7.02 1.55 -3.60
C HIS A 333 -5.77 1.27 -4.44
N GLY A 334 -5.07 0.14 -4.20
CA GLY A 334 -3.88 -0.24 -4.96
C GLY A 334 -2.60 0.44 -4.48
N ILE A 335 -1.58 0.44 -5.33
CA ILE A 335 -0.28 1.07 -5.07
C ILE A 335 -0.25 2.43 -5.76
N SER A 336 -0.13 3.49 -4.97
CA SER A 336 -0.30 4.86 -5.44
C SER A 336 0.96 5.71 -5.26
N ILE A 337 1.35 6.40 -6.33
CA ILE A 337 2.24 7.56 -6.29
C ILE A 337 1.37 8.81 -6.17
N GLY A 338 1.57 9.58 -5.11
CA GLY A 338 0.81 10.78 -4.80
C GLY A 338 -0.34 10.56 -3.79
N SER A 339 -1.23 11.53 -3.60
CA SER A 339 -1.37 12.73 -4.45
C SER A 339 -0.19 13.69 -4.33
N LEU A 340 0.34 14.16 -5.47
CA LEU A 340 1.42 15.15 -5.50
C LEU A 340 0.89 16.53 -5.87
N GLY A 341 1.53 17.58 -5.33
CA GLY A 341 1.32 18.95 -5.80
C GLY A 341 0.18 19.70 -5.13
N LYS A 342 -0.39 19.16 -4.03
CA LYS A 342 -1.49 19.82 -3.32
C LYS A 342 -1.07 21.23 -2.88
N SER A 343 -1.92 22.23 -3.13
CA SER A 343 -1.74 23.61 -2.65
C SER A 343 -0.45 24.29 -3.14
N LYS A 344 -0.20 24.34 -4.47
CA LYS A 344 1.01 24.90 -5.12
C LYS A 344 2.34 24.28 -4.70
N LYS A 345 2.34 23.16 -3.98
CA LYS A 345 3.59 22.63 -3.46
C LYS A 345 4.42 22.07 -4.60
N TRP A 346 5.70 22.39 -4.56
CA TRP A 346 6.70 21.67 -5.32
C TRP A 346 6.96 20.34 -4.63
N GLU A 347 6.62 19.23 -5.28
CA GLU A 347 6.77 17.90 -4.71
C GLU A 347 7.39 16.95 -5.74
N LYS A 348 8.29 16.08 -5.26
CA LYS A 348 8.90 15.06 -6.11
C LYS A 348 8.76 13.65 -5.57
N VAL A 349 8.67 12.69 -6.47
CA VAL A 349 8.90 11.27 -6.21
C VAL A 349 9.80 10.73 -7.31
N GLN A 350 10.88 10.04 -6.95
CA GLN A 350 11.79 9.53 -7.97
C GLN A 350 12.53 8.24 -7.60
N ASN A 351 12.91 7.47 -8.62
CA ASN A 351 13.63 6.20 -8.48
C ASN A 351 12.84 5.23 -7.59
N VAL A 352 11.70 4.80 -8.10
CA VAL A 352 10.81 3.83 -7.45
C VAL A 352 10.73 2.59 -8.32
N ILE A 353 10.93 1.41 -7.73
CA ILE A 353 10.76 0.13 -8.41
C ILE A 353 9.76 -0.69 -7.60
N ILE A 354 8.70 -1.14 -8.26
CA ILE A 354 7.73 -2.10 -7.75
C ILE A 354 7.93 -3.35 -8.58
N ASP A 355 8.37 -4.44 -7.95
CA ASP A 355 8.75 -5.69 -8.63
C ASP A 355 8.14 -6.90 -7.93
N GLY A 356 7.10 -7.47 -8.53
CA GLY A 356 6.33 -8.55 -7.93
C GLY A 356 5.21 -8.02 -7.04
N ALA A 357 4.00 -7.90 -7.60
CA ALA A 357 2.81 -7.58 -6.82
C ALA A 357 1.59 -8.36 -7.31
N TYR A 358 0.74 -8.78 -6.39
CA TYR A 358 -0.57 -9.36 -6.68
C TYR A 358 -1.65 -8.44 -6.10
N LEU A 359 -2.45 -7.83 -6.98
CA LEU A 359 -3.51 -6.90 -6.62
C LEU A 359 -4.86 -7.54 -6.91
N TYR A 360 -5.75 -7.59 -5.92
CA TYR A 360 -7.05 -8.26 -6.06
C TYR A 360 -8.18 -7.47 -5.43
N ASN A 361 -9.32 -7.35 -6.12
CA ASN A 361 -10.49 -6.62 -5.64
C ASN A 361 -10.16 -5.18 -5.18
N THR A 362 -9.26 -4.50 -5.88
CA THR A 362 -8.87 -3.11 -5.58
C THR A 362 -9.53 -2.13 -6.55
N HIS A 363 -9.78 -0.91 -6.09
CA HIS A 363 -10.31 0.16 -6.97
C HIS A 363 -9.31 0.58 -8.04
N ASN A 364 -8.01 0.56 -7.73
CA ASN A 364 -6.95 0.82 -8.69
C ASN A 364 -5.87 -0.24 -8.57
N GLY A 365 -5.11 -0.45 -9.64
CA GLY A 365 -3.91 -1.26 -9.61
C GLY A 365 -2.70 -0.38 -9.29
N LEU A 366 -2.10 0.15 -10.35
CA LEU A 366 -0.90 0.98 -10.31
C LEU A 366 -1.30 2.41 -10.66
N ARG A 367 -1.22 3.31 -9.68
CA ARG A 367 -1.78 4.66 -9.79
C ARG A 367 -0.72 5.74 -9.63
N ILE A 368 -0.78 6.77 -10.48
CA ILE A 368 -0.12 8.06 -10.25
C ILE A 368 -1.21 9.13 -10.22
N LYS A 369 -1.30 9.88 -9.12
CA LYS A 369 -2.29 10.96 -8.95
C LYS A 369 -1.60 12.28 -8.62
N THR A 370 -1.87 13.33 -9.37
CA THR A 370 -1.34 14.68 -9.10
C THR A 370 -2.46 15.70 -9.08
N TRP A 371 -2.44 16.61 -8.10
CA TRP A 371 -3.48 17.60 -7.92
C TRP A 371 -3.58 18.53 -9.11
N GLN A 372 -4.80 18.61 -9.64
CA GLN A 372 -5.21 19.70 -10.49
C GLN A 372 -5.40 20.98 -9.66
N ALA A 373 -5.27 22.11 -10.34
CA ALA A 373 -5.55 23.39 -9.75
C ALA A 373 -7.04 23.65 -9.45
N SER A 374 -7.33 24.40 -8.39
CA SER A 374 -8.63 24.98 -8.07
C SER A 374 -8.44 26.38 -7.47
N PHE A 375 -9.51 27.18 -7.40
CA PHE A 375 -9.50 28.54 -6.83
C PHE A 375 -8.98 28.59 -5.37
N LEU A 376 -9.12 27.49 -4.63
CA LEU A 376 -8.57 27.31 -3.28
C LEU A 376 -7.32 26.41 -3.23
N THR A 377 -7.06 25.62 -4.27
CA THR A 377 -5.93 24.68 -4.40
C THR A 377 -5.34 24.71 -5.81
N THR A 378 -4.71 25.78 -6.21
CA THR A 378 -3.89 25.83 -7.43
C THR A 378 -2.89 24.66 -7.51
N GLY A 379 -2.69 24.15 -8.73
CA GLY A 379 -1.98 22.92 -9.03
C GLY A 379 -0.52 22.95 -8.58
N GLY A 380 0.10 21.79 -8.49
CA GLY A 380 1.47 21.66 -8.02
C GLY A 380 2.52 21.88 -9.10
N SER A 381 3.77 21.79 -8.66
CA SER A 381 4.94 21.69 -9.52
C SER A 381 5.87 20.59 -9.00
N GLY A 382 6.94 20.28 -9.73
CA GLY A 382 7.86 19.20 -9.39
C GLY A 382 7.76 18.05 -10.37
N PHE A 383 8.01 16.82 -9.91
CA PHE A 383 8.03 15.67 -10.80
C PHE A 383 7.82 14.31 -10.11
N ALA A 384 7.12 13.40 -10.79
CA ALA A 384 7.18 11.97 -10.56
C ALA A 384 8.00 11.35 -11.70
N SER A 385 9.18 10.78 -11.40
CA SER A 385 10.04 10.26 -12.48
C SER A 385 10.89 9.04 -12.14
N LYS A 386 11.23 8.26 -13.17
CA LYS A 386 12.01 7.03 -13.04
C LYS A 386 11.30 6.04 -12.10
N ILE A 387 10.08 5.71 -12.48
CA ILE A 387 9.20 4.82 -11.73
C ILE A 387 8.93 3.60 -12.60
N THR A 388 9.25 2.42 -12.11
CA THR A 388 9.03 1.15 -12.81
C THR A 388 8.07 0.31 -11.99
N PHE A 389 6.96 -0.08 -12.61
CA PHE A 389 6.08 -1.13 -12.13
C PHE A 389 6.30 -2.37 -12.99
N GLN A 390 6.68 -3.48 -12.38
CA GLN A 390 6.98 -4.72 -13.10
C GLN A 390 6.53 -5.98 -12.37
N ASN A 391 6.27 -7.03 -13.14
CA ASN A 391 5.85 -8.35 -12.64
C ASN A 391 4.61 -8.25 -11.75
N VAL A 392 3.51 -7.74 -12.33
CA VAL A 392 2.27 -7.49 -11.58
C VAL A 392 1.14 -8.38 -12.08
N LEU A 393 0.51 -9.11 -11.17
CA LEU A 393 -0.70 -9.87 -11.43
C LEU A 393 -1.91 -9.14 -10.83
N MET A 394 -2.98 -9.00 -11.60
CA MET A 394 -4.21 -8.32 -11.17
C MET A 394 -5.44 -9.24 -11.27
N GLU A 395 -6.34 -9.14 -10.31
CA GLU A 395 -7.60 -9.87 -10.32
C GLU A 395 -8.75 -8.96 -9.89
N ASN A 396 -9.70 -8.72 -10.78
CA ASN A 396 -10.87 -7.89 -10.47
C ASN A 396 -10.50 -6.50 -9.95
N VAL A 397 -9.60 -5.84 -10.68
CA VAL A 397 -9.13 -4.49 -10.36
C VAL A 397 -9.89 -3.46 -11.19
N SER A 398 -10.52 -2.46 -10.57
CA SER A 398 -11.40 -1.54 -11.31
C SER A 398 -10.65 -0.61 -12.27
N ASN A 399 -9.52 -0.03 -11.86
CA ASN A 399 -8.66 0.80 -12.72
C ASN A 399 -7.22 0.24 -12.67
N PRO A 400 -6.91 -0.81 -13.46
CA PRO A 400 -5.62 -1.52 -13.41
C PRO A 400 -4.40 -0.61 -13.52
N ILE A 401 -4.32 0.21 -14.57
CA ILE A 401 -3.21 1.14 -14.78
C ILE A 401 -3.79 2.54 -14.96
N ILE A 402 -3.42 3.48 -14.08
CA ILE A 402 -3.97 4.83 -14.12
C ILE A 402 -2.93 5.92 -13.81
N ILE A 403 -2.87 6.93 -14.67
CA ILE A 403 -2.23 8.22 -14.41
C ILE A 403 -3.32 9.29 -14.50
N ASP A 404 -3.54 10.00 -13.41
CA ASP A 404 -4.53 11.06 -13.29
C ASP A 404 -3.86 12.35 -12.81
N GLN A 405 -3.54 13.24 -13.77
CA GLN A 405 -3.06 14.60 -13.46
C GLN A 405 -4.21 15.60 -13.23
N TYR A 406 -5.46 15.15 -13.31
CA TYR A 406 -6.68 15.91 -13.06
C TYR A 406 -7.30 15.61 -11.68
N TYR A 407 -6.51 15.03 -10.76
CA TYR A 407 -6.99 14.58 -9.45
C TYR A 407 -7.54 15.75 -8.61
N CYS A 408 -8.76 15.57 -8.09
CA CYS A 408 -9.48 16.59 -7.33
C CYS A 408 -10.33 15.96 -6.21
N ASP A 409 -9.79 15.90 -4.98
CA ASP A 409 -10.56 15.52 -3.78
C ASP A 409 -11.04 16.77 -3.03
N SER A 410 -11.92 17.53 -3.69
CA SER A 410 -12.50 18.78 -3.21
C SER A 410 -14.01 18.80 -3.45
N SER A 411 -14.77 19.40 -2.53
CA SER A 411 -16.20 19.65 -2.71
C SER A 411 -16.50 20.63 -3.85
N TYR A 412 -15.52 21.47 -4.21
CA TYR A 412 -15.60 22.42 -5.32
C TYR A 412 -14.90 21.88 -6.57
N PRO A 413 -15.45 22.10 -7.78
CA PRO A 413 -14.79 21.74 -9.03
C PRO A 413 -13.38 22.35 -9.12
N CYS A 414 -12.40 21.50 -9.45
CA CYS A 414 -11.09 21.95 -9.91
C CYS A 414 -11.19 22.51 -11.34
N ARG A 415 -10.44 23.56 -11.66
CA ARG A 415 -10.40 24.18 -12.99
C ARG A 415 -9.09 23.83 -13.69
N ASN A 416 -9.07 23.84 -15.02
CA ASN A 416 -7.85 23.62 -15.80
C ASN A 416 -6.92 24.82 -15.66
N GLU A 417 -5.62 24.59 -15.41
CA GLU A 417 -4.59 25.63 -15.20
C GLU A 417 -3.24 25.21 -15.83
N THR A 418 -2.29 26.15 -15.88
CA THR A 418 -1.01 26.01 -16.61
C THR A 418 0.15 25.34 -15.85
N SER A 419 0.01 25.02 -14.56
CA SER A 419 1.06 24.35 -13.78
C SER A 419 0.59 22.98 -13.31
N ALA A 420 1.40 21.94 -13.57
CA ALA A 420 1.19 20.59 -13.11
C ALA A 420 2.53 19.93 -12.70
N VAL A 421 2.44 18.87 -11.90
CA VAL A 421 3.60 18.03 -11.55
C VAL A 421 3.98 17.23 -12.80
N ARG A 422 5.23 17.33 -13.26
CA ARG A 422 5.69 16.57 -14.44
C ARG A 422 5.67 15.07 -14.16
N VAL A 423 5.18 14.26 -15.09
CA VAL A 423 5.19 12.80 -14.98
C VAL A 423 6.03 12.27 -16.15
N GLU A 424 7.23 11.77 -15.86
CA GLU A 424 8.19 11.42 -16.91
C GLU A 424 8.93 10.11 -16.61
N ASN A 425 9.27 9.34 -17.65
CA ASN A 425 10.02 8.08 -17.51
C ASN A 425 9.34 7.08 -16.55
N ILE A 426 8.13 6.67 -16.94
CA ILE A 426 7.32 5.69 -16.20
C ILE A 426 7.23 4.41 -17.02
N SER A 427 7.60 3.28 -16.42
CA SER A 427 7.58 1.99 -17.10
C SER A 427 6.59 1.04 -16.45
N PHE A 428 5.82 0.36 -17.29
CA PHE A 428 4.85 -0.67 -16.94
C PHE A 428 5.24 -1.94 -17.71
N ILE A 429 5.74 -2.96 -17.02
CA ILE A 429 6.41 -4.12 -17.64
C ILE A 429 5.82 -5.42 -17.07
N ASP A 430 5.44 -6.36 -17.93
CA ASP A 430 4.93 -7.68 -17.51
C ASP A 430 3.75 -7.56 -16.52
N ILE A 431 2.68 -6.90 -16.96
CA ILE A 431 1.46 -6.70 -16.18
C ILE A 431 0.35 -7.53 -16.77
N GLN A 432 -0.15 -8.48 -15.99
CA GLN A 432 -1.15 -9.45 -16.43
C GLN A 432 -2.33 -9.48 -15.46
N GLY A 433 -3.53 -9.82 -15.94
CA GLY A 433 -4.67 -10.00 -15.05
C GLY A 433 -6.00 -9.58 -15.65
N THR A 434 -6.92 -9.21 -14.75
CA THR A 434 -8.28 -8.83 -15.12
C THR A 434 -8.71 -7.47 -14.56
N SER A 435 -9.40 -6.71 -15.41
CA SER A 435 -10.04 -5.43 -15.13
C SER A 435 -11.51 -5.63 -14.76
N ALA A 436 -11.98 -4.94 -13.73
CA ALA A 436 -13.39 -4.92 -13.36
C ALA A 436 -14.20 -3.85 -14.13
N THR A 437 -13.52 -2.97 -14.86
CA THR A 437 -14.15 -1.97 -15.74
C THR A 437 -13.60 -2.05 -17.16
N GLU A 438 -14.29 -1.40 -18.10
CA GLU A 438 -13.89 -1.37 -19.51
C GLU A 438 -12.52 -0.70 -19.71
N GLU A 439 -12.33 0.50 -19.15
CA GLU A 439 -11.08 1.27 -19.26
C GLU A 439 -9.99 0.65 -18.37
N ALA A 440 -9.22 -0.32 -18.90
CA ALA A 440 -8.18 -0.99 -18.14
C ALA A 440 -6.89 -0.15 -18.01
N ILE A 441 -6.61 0.69 -19.01
CA ILE A 441 -5.46 1.59 -19.03
C ILE A 441 -5.97 3.02 -19.23
N LYS A 442 -5.61 3.93 -18.32
CA LYS A 442 -6.05 5.33 -18.38
C LYS A 442 -4.92 6.29 -18.08
N PHE A 443 -4.49 7.05 -19.08
CA PHE A 443 -3.51 8.12 -18.95
C PHE A 443 -4.19 9.47 -19.24
N ALA A 444 -4.61 10.16 -18.20
CA ALA A 444 -5.16 11.51 -18.28
C ALA A 444 -4.09 12.51 -17.81
N CYS A 445 -3.30 13.00 -18.76
CA CYS A 445 -2.18 13.89 -18.50
C CYS A 445 -2.50 15.35 -18.82
N SER A 446 -1.84 16.30 -18.17
CA SER A 446 -2.13 17.73 -18.29
C SER A 446 -1.70 18.30 -19.64
N ASP A 447 -2.54 19.14 -20.25
CA ASP A 447 -2.18 19.91 -21.47
C ASP A 447 -0.95 20.81 -21.27
N ALA A 448 -0.73 21.30 -20.05
CA ALA A 448 0.39 22.18 -19.74
C ALA A 448 1.67 21.41 -19.36
N SER A 449 1.55 20.13 -19.03
CA SER A 449 2.68 19.26 -18.71
C SER A 449 2.34 17.81 -19.10
N PRO A 450 2.36 17.49 -20.41
CA PRO A 450 2.11 16.15 -20.91
C PRO A 450 2.98 15.10 -20.20
N CYS A 451 2.49 13.86 -20.14
CA CYS A 451 3.32 12.75 -19.68
C CYS A 451 4.29 12.34 -20.79
N GLU A 452 5.56 12.20 -20.45
CA GLU A 452 6.61 11.87 -21.42
C GLU A 452 7.41 10.63 -21.02
N GLY A 453 7.86 9.85 -22.00
CA GLY A 453 8.64 8.65 -21.73
C GLY A 453 7.84 7.58 -20.96
N LEU A 454 6.55 7.48 -21.24
CA LEU A 454 5.76 6.33 -20.80
C LEU A 454 6.20 5.10 -21.61
N TYR A 455 6.36 3.96 -20.95
CA TYR A 455 6.79 2.71 -21.59
C TYR A 455 5.92 1.55 -21.14
N LEU A 456 5.30 0.85 -22.10
CA LEU A 456 4.48 -0.34 -21.85
C LEU A 456 5.16 -1.56 -22.47
N GLU A 457 5.36 -2.61 -21.71
CA GLU A 457 5.90 -3.88 -22.21
C GLU A 457 5.11 -5.07 -21.66
N ASN A 458 4.65 -5.95 -22.54
CA ASN A 458 3.93 -7.19 -22.19
C ASN A 458 2.75 -6.95 -21.22
N ILE A 459 1.69 -6.32 -21.72
CA ILE A 459 0.49 -5.99 -20.96
C ILE A 459 -0.66 -6.92 -21.37
N PHE A 460 -1.33 -7.53 -20.41
CA PHE A 460 -2.54 -8.33 -20.65
C PHE A 460 -3.57 -8.08 -19.55
N LEU A 461 -4.63 -7.34 -19.86
CA LEU A 461 -5.68 -6.95 -18.93
C LEU A 461 -7.05 -7.24 -19.55
N ALA A 462 -7.58 -8.43 -19.28
CA ALA A 462 -8.89 -8.86 -19.79
C ALA A 462 -10.05 -8.38 -18.90
N SER A 463 -11.27 -8.32 -19.42
CA SER A 463 -12.44 -8.02 -18.58
C SER A 463 -12.75 -9.20 -17.65
N CYS A 464 -13.11 -8.92 -16.40
CA CYS A 464 -13.63 -9.93 -15.46
C CYS A 464 -14.99 -10.49 -15.86
N PHE A 465 -15.81 -9.69 -16.54
CA PHE A 465 -17.21 -10.00 -16.83
C PHE A 465 -17.45 -10.39 -18.29
N GLY A 466 -16.37 -10.59 -19.06
CA GLY A 466 -16.42 -10.71 -20.51
C GLY A 466 -16.49 -9.35 -21.21
N GLY A 467 -16.34 -9.37 -22.54
CA GLY A 467 -16.21 -8.15 -23.35
C GLY A 467 -14.77 -7.64 -23.46
N ASN A 468 -14.61 -6.55 -24.21
CA ASN A 468 -13.30 -5.97 -24.49
C ASN A 468 -12.95 -4.92 -23.45
N THR A 469 -11.68 -4.87 -23.07
CA THR A 469 -11.11 -3.75 -22.33
C THR A 469 -10.56 -2.70 -23.31
N SER A 470 -10.41 -1.47 -22.86
CA SER A 470 -9.95 -0.33 -23.65
C SER A 470 -8.83 0.43 -22.95
N SER A 471 -8.11 1.23 -23.76
CA SER A 471 -7.07 2.15 -23.29
C SER A 471 -7.45 3.58 -23.63
N PHE A 472 -7.29 4.50 -22.68
CA PHE A 472 -7.50 5.94 -22.86
C PHE A 472 -6.18 6.70 -22.65
N CYS A 473 -5.85 7.59 -23.59
CA CYS A 473 -4.68 8.47 -23.52
C CYS A 473 -5.09 9.91 -23.85
N TRP A 474 -4.68 10.84 -23.00
CA TRP A 474 -4.75 12.27 -23.23
C TRP A 474 -3.42 12.89 -22.82
N GLN A 475 -2.76 13.61 -23.75
CA GLN A 475 -1.43 14.22 -23.54
C GLN A 475 -0.39 13.23 -22.99
N ALA A 476 -0.44 11.99 -23.45
CA ALA A 476 0.38 10.89 -22.96
C ALA A 476 1.28 10.37 -24.09
N HIS A 477 2.58 10.58 -23.95
CA HIS A 477 3.57 10.24 -24.97
C HIS A 477 4.50 9.14 -24.48
N GLY A 478 4.67 8.11 -25.30
CA GLY A 478 5.38 6.92 -24.91
C GLY A 478 5.58 5.95 -26.06
N SER A 479 6.10 4.77 -25.72
CA SER A 479 6.30 3.67 -26.64
C SER A 479 5.86 2.35 -25.99
N ALA A 480 5.57 1.37 -26.83
CA ALA A 480 5.17 0.05 -26.39
C ALA A 480 6.01 -1.04 -27.06
N ARG A 481 6.22 -2.15 -26.36
CA ARG A 481 6.95 -3.32 -26.86
C ARG A 481 6.23 -4.61 -26.47
N GLY A 482 6.29 -5.60 -27.34
CA GLY A 482 5.71 -6.91 -27.08
C GLY A 482 4.18 -6.89 -27.17
N PHE A 483 3.55 -7.87 -26.54
CA PHE A 483 2.09 -8.01 -26.59
C PHE A 483 1.41 -6.97 -25.67
N SER A 484 0.35 -6.32 -26.15
CA SER A 484 -0.48 -5.44 -25.33
C SER A 484 -1.96 -5.70 -25.58
N TYR A 485 -2.68 -6.09 -24.54
CA TYR A 485 -4.13 -6.11 -24.48
C TYR A 485 -4.58 -5.42 -23.18
N PRO A 486 -5.45 -4.39 -23.25
CA PRO A 486 -5.98 -3.77 -24.47
C PRO A 486 -4.90 -3.13 -25.37
N PRO A 487 -5.21 -2.83 -26.64
CA PRO A 487 -4.30 -2.12 -27.52
C PRO A 487 -3.85 -0.80 -26.90
N THR A 488 -2.59 -0.41 -27.11
CA THR A 488 -2.06 0.84 -26.55
C THR A 488 -2.66 2.06 -27.23
N CYS A 489 -2.85 3.13 -26.46
CA CYS A 489 -3.38 4.41 -26.95
C CYS A 489 -2.30 5.46 -27.27
N PHE A 490 -1.02 5.06 -27.32
CA PHE A 490 0.02 5.98 -27.77
C PHE A 490 -0.18 6.31 -29.26
N PRO A 491 0.01 7.57 -29.67
CA PRO A 491 0.01 7.91 -31.09
C PRO A 491 1.09 7.07 -31.77
N GLY A 492 0.67 6.18 -32.67
CA GLY A 492 1.58 5.29 -33.38
C GLY A 492 2.53 6.09 -34.27
N SER A 493 3.72 5.54 -34.51
CA SER A 493 4.61 5.97 -35.59
C SER A 493 3.93 6.00 -36.98
N ASP A 494 2.75 5.40 -37.12
CA ASP A 494 1.95 5.42 -38.35
C ASP A 494 1.32 6.79 -38.65
N ASP A 495 1.11 7.66 -37.66
CA ASP A 495 0.66 9.03 -37.91
C ASP A 495 1.79 9.93 -38.45
N PHE A 496 3.05 9.60 -38.13
CA PHE A 496 4.21 10.23 -38.78
C PHE A 496 4.34 9.81 -40.25
N ILE A 497 4.01 8.56 -40.58
CA ILE A 497 3.99 8.09 -41.97
C ILE A 497 2.82 8.73 -42.72
N ARG A 498 1.61 8.85 -42.13
CA ARG A 498 0.49 9.54 -42.79
C ARG A 498 0.74 11.03 -43.02
N GLN A 499 1.40 11.72 -42.09
CA GLN A 499 1.81 13.11 -42.31
C GLN A 499 2.88 13.23 -43.40
N ASN A 500 3.87 12.33 -43.45
CA ASN A 500 4.89 12.34 -44.50
C ASN A 500 4.33 11.94 -45.88
N VAL A 501 3.39 11.00 -45.95
CA VAL A 501 2.72 10.64 -47.22
C VAL A 501 1.86 11.78 -47.74
N LEU A 502 1.21 12.56 -46.87
CA LEU A 502 0.45 13.76 -47.25
C LEU A 502 1.34 14.97 -47.59
N LEU A 503 2.55 15.04 -47.02
CA LEU A 503 3.57 16.05 -47.35
C LEU A 503 4.28 15.72 -48.67
N GLU A 504 4.60 14.45 -48.94
CA GLU A 504 5.22 14.00 -50.19
C GLU A 504 4.24 14.03 -51.37
N SER A 505 2.94 13.81 -51.15
CA SER A 505 1.92 13.95 -52.21
C SER A 505 1.69 15.40 -52.67
N ASN A 506 2.22 16.40 -51.96
CA ASN A 506 2.08 17.82 -52.29
C ASN A 506 3.33 18.43 -52.97
N ILE A 507 4.33 17.61 -53.32
CA ILE A 507 5.56 18.07 -53.97
C ILE A 507 5.79 17.28 -55.27
N SER A 508 4.97 17.52 -56.29
CA SER A 508 5.29 17.15 -57.67
C SER A 508 4.45 17.91 -58.70
N ASN A 509 4.94 19.07 -59.16
CA ASN A 509 5.21 19.40 -60.58
C ASN A 509 5.49 20.90 -60.79
N PRO A 510 6.66 21.29 -61.32
CA PRO A 510 6.82 22.54 -62.04
C PRO A 510 6.61 22.29 -63.54
N ALA A 511 5.56 22.86 -64.12
CA ALA A 511 5.42 22.98 -65.58
C ALA A 511 5.17 24.46 -65.91
N LEU A 512 6.21 25.11 -66.46
CA LEU A 512 6.24 25.72 -67.79
C LEU A 512 4.98 26.53 -68.14
N HIS A 513 5.14 27.84 -68.30
CA HIS A 513 4.70 28.50 -69.53
C HIS A 513 5.52 29.78 -69.79
N SER A 514 6.19 29.74 -70.93
CA SER A 514 6.71 30.83 -71.75
C SER A 514 5.61 31.80 -72.19
N PHE A 515 5.83 33.11 -72.04
CA PHE A 515 6.05 34.11 -73.10
C PHE A 515 6.08 35.52 -72.49
#